data_AF-A0A821CK44-F1
#
_entry.id   AF-A0A821CK44-F1
#
_cell.length_a   1.000
_cell.length_b   1.000
_cell.length_c   1.000
_cell.angle_alpha   90.00
_cell.angle_beta   90.00
_cell.angle_gamma   90.00
#
_symmetry.space_group_name_H-M   'P 1'
#
loop_
_entity.id
_entity.type
_entity.pdbx_description
1 polymer ?
#
loop_
_entity_poly.entity_id
_entity_poly.type
_entity_poly.pdbx_seq_one_letter_code
_entity_poly.pdbx_strand_id
1 'polypeptide(L)'
;SSKTRDEILSNGHMVINYVKYDVREYLKQATILICTKCLGVGHIRKQCKQTDFTCKACSERCPDINKHNCSGIAKCLHCGEDHHSNDMKCKVVKQHTADLTKILLSSSNKLFNNMFTSTTEFPPLPRPTKSTINGYKLLVGEQNGTTTKLDQILNSINNINDAMVDLVKPTEQFED
;
A
#
# COMPACT_ATOMS: atom_id res chain seq x y z
N SER A 1 -16.17 2.57 -23.43
CA SER A 1 -16.84 3.49 -22.49
C SER A 1 -15.89 4.27 -21.56
N SER A 2 -14.55 4.11 -21.62
CA SER A 2 -13.63 4.81 -20.68
C SER A 2 -13.28 6.25 -21.09
N LYS A 3 -13.31 6.56 -22.40
CA LYS A 3 -12.80 7.84 -22.94
C LYS A 3 -13.48 9.08 -22.35
N THR A 4 -14.78 9.01 -22.03
CA THR A 4 -15.54 10.15 -21.49
C THR A 4 -15.22 10.46 -20.03
N ARG A 5 -14.89 9.46 -19.19
CA ARG A 5 -14.53 9.71 -17.77
C ARG A 5 -13.21 10.47 -17.69
N ASP A 6 -12.19 9.93 -18.35
CA ASP A 6 -10.81 10.43 -18.22
C ASP A 6 -10.68 11.84 -18.82
N GLU A 7 -11.42 12.12 -19.90
CA GLU A 7 -11.53 13.45 -20.50
C GLU A 7 -12.17 14.47 -19.54
N ILE A 8 -13.29 14.13 -18.88
CA ILE A 8 -13.94 15.00 -17.90
C ILE A 8 -13.01 15.28 -16.71
N LEU A 9 -12.31 14.24 -16.21
CA LEU A 9 -11.36 14.40 -15.11
C LEU A 9 -10.15 15.25 -15.51
N SER A 10 -9.64 15.09 -16.74
CA SER A 10 -8.53 15.90 -17.27
C SER A 10 -8.92 17.37 -17.46
N ASN A 11 -10.14 17.63 -17.89
CA ASN A 11 -10.65 18.99 -18.07
C ASN A 11 -10.88 19.69 -16.72
N GLY A 12 -11.12 18.93 -15.64
CA GLY A 12 -11.34 19.44 -14.28
C GLY A 12 -12.65 20.22 -14.10
N HIS A 13 -13.48 20.29 -15.14
CA HIS A 13 -14.78 20.93 -15.11
C HIS A 13 -15.72 20.31 -16.15
N MET A 14 -17.03 20.44 -15.93
CA MET A 14 -18.06 20.07 -16.88
C MET A 14 -19.07 21.21 -17.05
N VAL A 15 -19.61 21.35 -18.25
CA VAL A 15 -20.64 22.36 -18.56
C VAL A 15 -21.98 21.68 -18.72
N ILE A 16 -22.96 22.07 -17.90
CA ILE A 16 -24.36 21.61 -17.99
C ILE A 16 -25.23 22.85 -17.99
N ASN A 17 -26.12 23.00 -18.99
CA ASN A 17 -27.02 24.16 -19.11
C ASN A 17 -26.31 25.51 -19.01
N TYR A 18 -25.16 25.64 -19.68
CA TYR A 18 -24.32 26.85 -19.66
C TYR A 18 -23.72 27.21 -18.29
N VAL A 19 -23.83 26.32 -17.29
CA VAL A 19 -23.20 26.46 -15.98
C VAL A 19 -21.97 25.55 -15.91
N LYS A 20 -20.84 26.12 -15.48
CA LYS A 20 -19.58 25.39 -15.27
C LYS A 20 -19.54 24.82 -13.85
N TYR A 21 -19.29 23.52 -13.74
CA TYR A 21 -19.12 22.81 -12.48
C TYR A 21 -17.70 22.28 -12.39
N ASP A 22 -17.04 22.47 -11.25
CA ASP A 22 -15.73 21.86 -11.01
C ASP A 22 -15.89 20.35 -10.81
N VAL A 23 -15.02 19.59 -11.46
CA VAL A 23 -14.98 18.13 -11.35
C VAL A 23 -13.69 17.72 -10.65
N ARG A 24 -13.84 16.87 -9.64
CA ARG A 24 -12.74 16.22 -8.94
C ARG A 24 -13.00 14.73 -8.91
N GLU A 25 -11.92 13.95 -9.01
CA GLU A 25 -12.03 12.51 -8.85
C GLU A 25 -12.56 12.16 -7.44
N TYR A 26 -13.56 11.30 -7.39
CA TYR A 26 -14.01 10.74 -6.13
C TYR A 26 -13.03 9.68 -5.67
N LEU A 27 -12.31 9.97 -4.58
CA LEU A 27 -11.38 9.04 -3.96
C LEU A 27 -12.10 8.35 -2.79
N LYS A 28 -12.41 7.07 -2.97
CA LYS A 28 -13.05 6.27 -1.93
C LYS A 28 -12.12 6.17 -0.71
N GLN A 29 -12.69 6.35 0.48
CA GLN A 29 -11.97 6.17 1.73
C GLN A 29 -11.43 4.73 1.86
N ALA A 30 -10.24 4.57 2.43
CA ALA A 30 -9.65 3.26 2.68
C ALA A 30 -10.61 2.36 3.48
N THR A 31 -10.71 1.08 3.14
CA THR A 31 -11.45 0.12 3.98
C THR A 31 -10.55 -0.35 5.11
N ILE A 32 -10.97 -0.19 6.37
CA ILE A 32 -10.24 -0.73 7.51
C ILE A 32 -10.39 -2.25 7.57
N LEU A 33 -9.26 -2.91 7.79
CA LEU A 33 -9.23 -4.31 8.16
C LEU A 33 -9.45 -4.46 9.68
N ILE A 34 -10.58 -5.08 10.06
CA ILE A 34 -10.89 -5.41 11.46
C ILE A 34 -10.88 -6.93 11.62
N CYS A 35 -10.12 -7.40 12.60
CA CYS A 35 -10.02 -8.81 12.91
C CYS A 35 -11.35 -9.34 13.46
N THR A 36 -11.91 -10.38 12.83
CA THR A 36 -13.17 -10.99 13.29
C THR A 36 -13.04 -11.83 14.57
N LYS A 37 -11.82 -12.03 15.07
CA LYS A 37 -11.56 -12.74 16.34
C LYS A 37 -11.48 -11.79 17.52
N CYS A 38 -10.55 -10.83 17.49
CA CYS A 38 -10.31 -9.93 18.61
C CYS A 38 -10.94 -8.54 18.43
N LEU A 39 -11.53 -8.24 17.27
CA LEU A 39 -12.04 -6.92 16.88
C LEU A 39 -10.96 -5.82 16.83
N GLY A 40 -9.68 -6.20 16.86
CA GLY A 40 -8.56 -5.31 16.69
C GLY A 40 -8.42 -4.84 15.24
N VAL A 41 -7.91 -3.62 15.07
CA VAL A 41 -7.64 -3.03 13.76
C VAL A 41 -6.30 -3.54 13.20
N GLY A 42 -6.19 -3.64 11.88
CA GLY A 42 -4.90 -3.76 11.17
C GLY A 42 -4.41 -5.18 10.90
N HIS A 43 -5.19 -6.22 11.21
CA HIS A 43 -4.79 -7.61 10.93
C HIS A 43 -5.98 -8.52 10.61
N ILE A 44 -5.72 -9.59 9.87
CA ILE A 44 -6.69 -10.67 9.63
C ILE A 44 -6.71 -11.66 10.79
N ARG A 45 -7.80 -12.43 10.91
CA ARG A 45 -7.94 -13.49 11.93
C ARG A 45 -6.77 -14.48 11.96
N LYS A 46 -6.18 -14.82 10.81
CA LYS A 46 -5.05 -15.75 10.72
C LYS A 46 -3.77 -15.24 11.39
N GLN A 47 -3.62 -13.91 11.50
CA GLN A 47 -2.46 -13.25 12.13
C GLN A 47 -2.76 -12.78 13.55
N CYS A 48 -3.95 -13.12 14.07
CA CYS A 48 -4.36 -12.71 15.41
C CYS A 48 -3.64 -13.56 16.46
N LYS A 49 -2.94 -12.89 17.38
CA LYS A 49 -2.24 -13.52 18.50
C LYS A 49 -3.16 -13.85 19.69
N GLN A 50 -4.38 -13.29 19.71
CA GLN A 50 -5.33 -13.52 20.80
C GLN A 50 -5.84 -14.96 20.76
N THR A 51 -5.88 -15.64 21.91
CA THR A 51 -6.46 -16.99 22.06
C THR A 51 -7.98 -16.92 22.08
N ASP A 52 -8.52 -15.99 22.86
CA ASP A 52 -9.95 -15.81 23.07
C ASP A 52 -10.59 -14.98 21.94
N PHE A 53 -11.91 -15.07 21.83
CA PHE A 53 -12.72 -14.18 21.02
C PHE A 53 -13.06 -12.91 21.79
N THR A 54 -13.32 -11.83 21.07
CA THR A 54 -13.91 -10.62 21.63
C THR A 54 -15.34 -10.52 21.12
N CYS A 55 -16.30 -10.39 22.03
CA CYS A 55 -17.71 -10.24 21.69
C CYS A 55 -17.95 -8.94 20.92
N LYS A 56 -18.66 -9.00 19.79
CA LYS A 56 -18.96 -7.82 18.95
C LYS A 56 -19.93 -6.83 19.61
N ALA A 57 -20.78 -7.33 20.50
CA ALA A 57 -21.75 -6.51 21.22
C ALA A 57 -21.08 -5.82 22.42
N CYS A 58 -20.66 -6.58 23.43
CA CYS A 58 -20.15 -6.03 24.69
C CYS A 58 -18.63 -5.81 24.76
N SER A 59 -17.87 -6.22 23.74
CA SER A 59 -16.40 -6.13 23.72
C SER A 59 -15.68 -6.91 24.82
N GLU A 60 -16.36 -7.86 25.48
CA GLU A 60 -15.75 -8.76 26.46
C GLU A 60 -15.01 -9.92 25.80
N ARG A 61 -13.96 -10.40 26.46
CA ARG A 61 -13.21 -11.58 26.02
C ARG A 61 -13.94 -12.86 26.43
N CYS A 62 -14.06 -13.78 25.49
CA CYS A 62 -14.73 -15.06 25.69
C CYS A 62 -14.00 -16.18 24.96
N PRO A 63 -13.80 -17.37 25.59
CA PRO A 63 -13.13 -18.49 24.93
C PRO A 63 -13.97 -19.08 23.79
N ASP A 64 -15.30 -19.06 23.91
CA ASP A 64 -16.25 -19.48 22.89
C ASP A 64 -17.37 -18.44 22.76
N ILE A 65 -17.50 -17.87 21.55
CA ILE A 65 -18.51 -16.85 21.25
C ILE A 65 -19.93 -17.41 21.30
N ASN A 66 -20.11 -18.71 21.03
CA ASN A 66 -21.44 -19.34 21.01
C ASN A 66 -21.97 -19.62 22.42
N LYS A 67 -21.08 -19.71 23.41
CA LYS A 67 -21.41 -19.96 24.82
C LYS A 67 -21.22 -18.72 25.69
N HIS A 68 -20.94 -17.58 25.07
CA HIS A 68 -20.68 -16.34 25.79
C HIS A 68 -21.98 -15.78 26.38
N ASN A 69 -21.99 -15.55 27.69
CA ASN A 69 -23.06 -14.82 28.36
C ASN A 69 -22.89 -13.32 28.08
N CYS A 70 -23.51 -12.85 27.00
CA CYS A 70 -23.38 -11.48 26.54
C CYS A 70 -24.25 -10.53 27.35
N SER A 71 -23.65 -9.44 27.84
CA SER A 71 -24.37 -8.36 28.54
C SER A 71 -25.34 -7.60 27.63
N GLY A 72 -25.24 -7.75 26.30
CA GLY A 72 -26.13 -7.12 25.32
C GLY A 72 -25.92 -5.62 25.11
N ILE A 73 -25.18 -4.97 26.00
CA ILE A 73 -24.84 -3.55 25.94
C ILE A 73 -23.78 -3.34 24.86
N ALA A 74 -24.06 -2.47 23.89
CA ALA A 74 -23.08 -2.15 22.86
C ALA A 74 -21.92 -1.36 23.48
N LYS A 75 -20.70 -1.81 23.23
CA LYS A 75 -19.51 -1.17 23.74
C LYS A 75 -18.39 -1.28 22.72
N CYS A 76 -17.75 -0.17 22.44
CA CYS A 76 -16.62 -0.13 21.52
C CYS A 76 -15.33 -0.56 22.23
N LEU A 77 -14.60 -1.51 21.66
CA LEU A 77 -13.28 -1.93 22.15
C LEU A 77 -12.24 -0.81 22.08
N HIS A 78 -12.39 0.12 21.12
CA HIS A 78 -11.37 1.13 20.83
C HIS A 78 -11.55 2.42 21.63
N CYS A 79 -12.78 2.90 21.79
CA CYS A 79 -13.06 4.16 22.49
C CYS A 79 -13.95 3.99 23.73
N GLY A 80 -14.47 2.81 24.01
CA GLY A 80 -15.30 2.54 25.20
C GLY A 80 -16.74 3.03 25.13
N GLU A 81 -17.10 3.79 24.09
CA GLU A 81 -18.42 4.39 23.87
C GLU A 81 -19.49 3.36 23.45
N ASP A 82 -20.76 3.78 23.52
CA ASP A 82 -21.94 2.98 23.18
C ASP A 82 -22.16 2.87 21.65
N HIS A 83 -21.33 2.05 21.01
CA HIS A 83 -21.49 1.58 19.64
C HIS A 83 -20.58 0.37 19.38
N HIS A 84 -20.75 -0.31 18.24
CA HIS A 84 -19.89 -1.42 17.86
C HIS A 84 -18.47 -0.97 17.49
N SER A 85 -17.48 -1.84 17.72
CA SER A 85 -16.06 -1.56 17.43
C SER A 85 -15.76 -1.28 15.96
N ASN A 86 -16.60 -1.74 15.04
CA ASN A 86 -16.46 -1.49 13.60
C ASN A 86 -17.33 -0.35 13.06
N ASP A 87 -18.00 0.41 13.94
CA ASP A 87 -18.87 1.50 13.54
C ASP A 87 -18.04 2.73 13.10
N MET A 88 -18.52 3.43 12.06
CA MET A 88 -17.95 4.69 11.57
C MET A 88 -18.13 5.84 12.56
N LYS A 89 -18.99 5.66 13.57
CA LYS A 89 -19.11 6.57 14.72
C LYS A 89 -17.86 6.55 15.62
N CYS A 90 -17.08 5.47 15.60
CA CYS A 90 -15.89 5.36 16.41
C CYS A 90 -14.80 6.35 15.98
N LYS A 91 -14.38 7.23 16.89
CA LYS A 91 -13.32 8.23 16.63
C LYS A 91 -11.99 7.55 16.24
N VAL A 92 -11.66 6.42 16.86
CA VAL A 92 -10.42 5.67 16.60
C VAL A 92 -10.45 5.04 15.21
N VAL A 93 -11.55 4.37 14.83
CA VAL A 93 -11.74 3.80 13.50
C VAL A 93 -11.69 4.91 12.45
N LYS A 94 -12.41 6.01 12.67
CA LYS A 94 -12.40 7.16 11.76
C LYS A 94 -10.98 7.71 11.54
N GLN A 95 -10.22 7.88 12.61
CA GLN A 95 -8.83 8.36 12.53
C GLN A 95 -7.94 7.38 11.77
N HIS A 96 -7.98 6.09 12.12
CA HIS A 96 -7.21 5.06 11.43
C HIS A 96 -7.57 4.97 9.94
N THR A 97 -8.83 5.20 9.59
CA THR A 97 -9.29 5.17 8.19
C THR A 97 -8.72 6.38 7.44
N ALA A 98 -8.75 7.56 8.08
CA ALA A 98 -8.19 8.78 7.53
C ALA A 98 -6.68 8.64 7.31
N ASP A 99 -5.96 8.04 8.24
CA ASP A 99 -4.51 7.85 8.12
C ASP A 99 -4.16 6.84 7.02
N LEU A 100 -4.88 5.71 6.92
CA LEU A 100 -4.75 4.80 5.78
C LEU A 100 -5.06 5.49 4.46
N THR A 101 -6.09 6.33 4.42
CA THR A 101 -6.46 7.08 3.21
C THR A 101 -5.36 8.07 2.83
N LYS A 102 -4.78 8.81 3.79
CA LYS A 102 -3.63 9.70 3.54
C LYS A 102 -2.45 8.93 2.96
N ILE A 103 -2.12 7.76 3.53
CA ILE A 103 -1.02 6.94 3.01
C ILE A 103 -1.34 6.54 1.57
N LEU A 104 -2.52 5.98 1.29
CA LEU A 104 -2.94 5.61 -0.08
C LEU A 104 -2.87 6.78 -1.07
N LEU A 105 -3.33 7.96 -0.67
CA LEU A 105 -3.29 9.17 -1.49
C LEU A 105 -1.88 9.74 -1.67
N SER A 106 -1.01 9.58 -0.67
CA SER A 106 0.40 10.01 -0.76
C SER A 106 1.24 9.05 -1.60
N SER A 107 0.92 7.76 -1.53
CA SER A 107 1.64 6.68 -2.22
C SER A 107 1.06 6.35 -3.59
N SER A 108 -0.08 6.92 -3.99
CA SER A 108 -0.50 6.90 -5.40
C SER A 108 0.49 7.63 -6.32
N ASN A 109 1.51 8.31 -5.76
CA ASN A 109 2.69 8.76 -6.49
C ASN A 109 3.85 7.75 -6.53
N LYS A 110 3.91 6.73 -5.66
CA LYS A 110 4.95 5.66 -5.66
C LYS A 110 4.46 4.36 -4.98
N LEU A 111 4.22 3.32 -5.79
CA LEU A 111 4.32 1.86 -5.49
C LEU A 111 3.84 1.36 -4.12
N PHE A 112 2.61 0.82 -4.06
CA PHE A 112 1.99 0.25 -2.84
C PHE A 112 2.12 -1.28 -2.69
N ASN A 113 3.23 -1.89 -3.13
CA ASN A 113 3.36 -3.36 -3.04
C ASN A 113 4.11 -3.89 -1.81
N ASN A 114 4.77 -3.06 -0.99
CA ASN A 114 5.71 -3.58 0.02
C ASN A 114 5.45 -3.20 1.49
N MET A 115 4.38 -2.46 1.83
CA MET A 115 4.20 -1.95 3.21
C MET A 115 3.37 -2.85 4.15
N PHE A 116 3.46 -4.17 3.96
CA PHE A 116 3.02 -5.18 4.95
C PHE A 116 4.06 -6.29 5.09
N THR A 117 5.34 -5.92 5.23
CA THR A 117 6.36 -6.86 5.73
C THR A 117 7.25 -6.15 6.74
N SER A 118 7.00 -6.38 8.02
CA SER A 118 8.05 -6.35 9.03
C SER A 118 7.67 -7.27 10.19
N THR A 119 8.39 -8.40 10.20
CA THR A 119 8.81 -9.25 11.33
C THR A 119 7.73 -9.99 12.13
N THR A 120 7.42 -11.22 11.72
CA THR A 120 8.01 -12.45 12.33
C THR A 120 8.09 -13.53 11.26
N GLU A 121 9.27 -14.13 11.11
CA GLU A 121 9.68 -15.03 10.02
C GLU A 121 8.72 -16.22 9.80
N PHE A 122 8.44 -16.53 8.53
CA PHE A 122 7.85 -17.79 8.11
C PHE A 122 8.74 -18.41 7.03
N PRO A 123 9.12 -19.69 7.14
CA PRO A 123 9.92 -20.38 6.13
C PRO A 123 9.10 -20.64 4.85
N PRO A 124 9.75 -20.83 3.69
CA PRO A 124 9.06 -21.09 2.45
C PRO A 124 8.38 -22.47 2.49
N LEU A 125 7.11 -22.52 2.06
CA LEU A 125 6.41 -23.79 1.88
C LEU A 125 7.01 -24.57 0.68
N PRO A 126 7.10 -25.91 0.76
CA PRO A 126 7.72 -26.72 -0.27
C PRO A 126 6.91 -26.67 -1.57
N ARG A 127 7.60 -26.38 -2.68
CA ARG A 127 7.04 -26.56 -4.04
C ARG A 127 6.94 -28.06 -4.35
N PRO A 128 5.82 -28.53 -4.92
CA PRO A 128 5.80 -29.85 -5.54
C PRO A 128 6.71 -29.86 -6.77
N THR A 129 7.89 -30.47 -6.63
CA THR A 129 8.66 -31.07 -7.72
C THR A 129 7.91 -32.32 -8.19
N LYS A 130 7.73 -32.63 -9.47
CA LYS A 130 8.70 -33.03 -10.50
C LYS A 130 7.90 -33.03 -11.83
N SER A 131 8.47 -32.75 -12.99
CA SER A 131 9.42 -33.65 -13.65
C SER A 131 10.22 -32.94 -14.76
N THR A 132 11.53 -33.11 -14.68
CA THR A 132 12.53 -32.81 -15.72
C THR A 132 12.33 -33.73 -16.92
N ILE A 133 12.23 -33.20 -18.13
CA ILE A 133 12.69 -33.86 -19.37
C ILE A 133 13.27 -32.79 -20.32
N ASN A 134 14.60 -32.89 -20.50
CA ASN A 134 15.43 -32.59 -21.68
C ASN A 134 15.25 -31.29 -22.50
N GLY A 135 16.31 -30.47 -22.49
CA GLY A 135 16.81 -29.80 -23.70
C GLY A 135 16.38 -28.34 -23.92
N TYR A 136 17.34 -27.43 -23.73
CA TYR A 136 17.49 -26.09 -24.34
C TYR A 136 16.25 -25.22 -24.60
N LYS A 137 16.17 -24.05 -23.92
CA LYS A 137 16.10 -22.73 -24.60
C LYS A 137 16.32 -21.60 -23.61
N LEU A 138 17.42 -20.85 -23.78
CA LEU A 138 17.48 -19.45 -23.35
C LEU A 138 16.36 -18.71 -24.10
N LEU A 139 15.44 -18.11 -23.36
CA LEU A 139 14.61 -17.04 -23.88
C LEU A 139 15.05 -15.74 -23.22
N VAL A 140 15.76 -14.97 -24.02
CA VAL A 140 16.02 -13.55 -23.86
C VAL A 140 14.67 -12.85 -23.69
N GLY A 141 14.42 -12.31 -22.49
CA GLY A 141 13.20 -11.57 -22.16
C GLY A 141 13.50 -10.08 -22.03
N GLU A 142 13.19 -9.36 -23.10
CA GLU A 142 12.86 -7.93 -23.23
C GLU A 142 13.53 -6.93 -22.28
N GLN A 143 14.45 -6.13 -22.85
CA GLN A 143 14.96 -4.93 -22.22
C GLN A 143 13.82 -3.94 -21.99
N ASN A 144 13.49 -3.70 -20.72
CA ASN A 144 12.63 -2.60 -20.32
C ASN A 144 13.33 -1.28 -20.69
N GLY A 145 12.70 -0.42 -21.50
CA GLY A 145 13.28 0.86 -21.95
C GLY A 145 13.68 1.84 -20.84
N THR A 146 13.39 1.52 -19.58
CA THR A 146 13.85 2.24 -18.38
C THR A 146 15.23 1.79 -17.92
N THR A 147 15.62 0.52 -18.08
CA THR A 147 16.96 0.03 -17.70
C THR A 147 18.02 0.57 -18.66
N THR A 148 17.72 0.64 -19.96
CA THR A 148 18.60 1.27 -20.95
C THR A 148 18.80 2.77 -20.72
N LYS A 149 17.78 3.49 -20.23
CA LYS A 149 17.93 4.90 -19.83
C LYS A 149 18.76 5.08 -18.56
N LEU A 150 18.64 4.16 -17.60
CA LEU A 150 19.46 4.17 -16.39
C LEU A 150 20.93 3.88 -16.72
N ASP A 151 21.20 2.91 -17.61
CA ASP A 151 22.56 2.61 -18.08
C ASP A 151 23.16 3.78 -18.86
N GLN A 152 22.36 4.48 -19.67
CA GLN A 152 22.79 5.71 -20.36
C GLN A 152 23.13 6.85 -19.38
N ILE A 153 22.33 7.02 -18.32
CA ILE A 153 22.60 8.03 -17.29
C ILE A 153 23.86 7.66 -16.50
N LEU A 154 24.05 6.39 -16.13
CA LEU A 154 25.24 5.93 -15.43
C LEU A 154 26.51 6.17 -16.26
N ASN A 155 26.48 5.83 -17.54
CA ASN A 155 27.58 6.08 -18.45
C ASN A 155 27.86 7.58 -18.64
N SER A 156 26.81 8.41 -18.69
CA SER A 156 26.98 9.85 -18.79
C SER A 156 27.61 10.46 -17.54
N ILE A 157 27.24 9.98 -16.35
CA ILE A 157 27.82 10.41 -15.07
C ILE A 157 29.30 10.02 -14.99
N ASN A 158 29.65 8.80 -15.42
CA ASN A 158 31.05 8.36 -15.44
C ASN A 158 31.89 9.21 -16.40
N ASN A 159 31.38 9.49 -17.60
CA ASN A 159 32.06 10.35 -18.57
C ASN A 159 32.28 11.78 -18.05
N ILE A 160 31.31 12.33 -17.30
CA ILE A 160 31.45 13.65 -16.67
C ILE A 160 32.52 13.61 -15.58
N ASN A 161 32.56 12.54 -14.79
CA ASN A 161 33.53 12.39 -13.71
C ASN A 161 34.96 12.26 -14.28
N ASP A 162 35.13 11.49 -15.36
CA ASP A 162 36.42 11.36 -16.05
C ASP A 162 36.87 12.69 -16.67
N ALA A 163 35.95 13.44 -17.29
CA ALA A 163 36.24 14.77 -17.83
C ALA A 163 36.59 15.79 -16.73
N MET A 164 35.96 15.70 -15.55
CA MET A 164 36.30 16.55 -14.40
C MET A 164 37.66 16.18 -13.80
N VAL A 165 38.01 14.89 -13.77
CA VAL A 165 39.34 14.44 -13.34
C VAL A 165 40.42 14.94 -14.30
N ASP A 166 40.15 14.97 -15.61
CA ASP A 166 41.07 15.53 -16.60
C ASP A 166 41.22 17.06 -16.51
N LEU A 167 40.18 17.78 -16.08
CA LEU A 167 40.23 19.24 -15.84
C LEU A 167 40.94 19.61 -14.53
N VAL A 168 41.13 18.66 -13.61
CA VAL A 168 41.88 18.84 -12.35
C VAL A 168 43.37 18.52 -12.52
N LYS A 169 43.80 18.02 -13.68
CA LYS A 169 45.23 17.91 -14.00
C LYS A 169 45.85 19.30 -14.09
N PRO A 170 46.93 19.59 -13.35
CA PRO A 170 47.60 20.88 -13.44
C PRO A 170 48.06 21.11 -14.88
N THR A 171 47.74 22.27 -15.44
CA THR A 171 48.36 22.79 -16.65
C THR A 171 49.83 23.12 -16.35
N GLU A 172 50.71 22.13 -16.44
CA GLU A 172 52.15 22.37 -16.60
C GLU A 172 52.43 22.57 -18.10
N GLN A 173 52.53 23.84 -18.49
CA GLN A 173 53.06 24.45 -19.73
C GLN A 173 52.23 25.73 -19.91
N PHE A 174 52.75 26.94 -19.67
CA PHE A 174 53.90 27.59 -20.30
C PHE A 174 54.57 28.58 -19.34
N GLU A 175 55.90 28.61 -19.32
CA GLU A 175 56.72 29.84 -19.23
C GLU A 175 58.15 29.48 -19.68
N ASP A 176 58.54 30.11 -20.81
CA ASP A 176 59.86 30.37 -21.44
C ASP A 176 60.96 29.28 -21.55
#